data_AF-A0A1F4U946-F1
#
_entry.id   AF-A0A1F4U946-F1
#
_cell.length_a   1.000
_cell.length_b   1.000
_cell.length_c   1.000
_cell.angle_alpha   90.00
_cell.angle_beta   90.00
_cell.angle_gamma   90.00
#
_symmetry.space_group_name_H-M   'P 1'
#
loop_
_entity.id
_entity.type
_entity.pdbx_description
1 polymer ?
#
loop_
_entity_poly.entity_id
_entity_poly.type
_entity_poly.pdbx_seq_one_letter_code
_entity_poly.pdbx_strand_id
1 'polypeptide(L)'
;MVSKQDIEDRIINVLREQFLKYSDEVLDTYQNKINSLVRWYVSKLPAHVKKSEADDIASEAKIAFVDSLKTWDPRKGELWTFVSVRLKGSMQDYLRKRGGDPVAGMQEWISSAAHLYLAFNKQIIYHDKIDDVLHVEHAMEALDEKEKAVIDGYYKKDKTFKDIGKDIGLSESQVSRICKEATTKMRCYLKEHPEEDKQVRE
;
A
#
# COMPACT_ATOMS: atom_id res chain seq x y z
N MET A 1 44.34 -17.02 -2.59
CA MET A 1 43.30 -17.78 -3.30
C MET A 1 42.04 -16.94 -3.30
N VAL A 2 41.36 -16.83 -4.45
CA VAL A 2 40.05 -16.17 -4.52
C VAL A 2 39.04 -17.05 -3.77
N SER A 3 38.28 -16.49 -2.84
CA SER A 3 37.30 -17.26 -2.08
C SER A 3 36.06 -17.55 -2.93
N LYS A 4 35.28 -18.58 -2.56
CA LYS A 4 33.98 -18.87 -3.18
C LYS A 4 33.06 -17.64 -3.15
N GLN A 5 33.06 -16.90 -2.04
CA GLN A 5 32.29 -15.68 -1.83
C GLN A 5 32.68 -14.59 -2.84
N ASP A 6 33.98 -14.40 -3.08
CA ASP A 6 34.47 -13.41 -4.05
C ASP A 6 34.03 -13.74 -5.48
N ILE A 7 33.96 -15.02 -5.84
CA ILE A 7 33.48 -15.46 -7.16
C ILE A 7 31.98 -15.20 -7.29
N GLU A 8 31.20 -15.55 -6.27
CA GLU A 8 29.74 -15.30 -6.25
C GLU A 8 29.42 -13.80 -6.35
N ASP A 9 30.11 -12.97 -5.58
CA ASP A 9 29.87 -11.52 -5.59
C ASP A 9 30.22 -10.91 -6.96
N ARG A 10 31.25 -11.42 -7.65
CA ARG A 10 31.56 -11.05 -9.04
C ARG A 10 30.45 -11.45 -10.00
N ILE A 11 29.92 -12.67 -9.89
CA ILE A 11 28.81 -13.15 -10.73
C ILE A 11 27.57 -12.27 -10.52
N ILE A 12 27.24 -11.95 -9.27
CA ILE A 12 26.10 -11.11 -8.93
C ILE A 12 26.24 -9.71 -9.52
N ASN A 13 27.44 -9.12 -9.47
CA ASN A 13 27.67 -7.80 -10.07
C ASN A 13 27.50 -7.84 -11.60
N VAL A 14 28.04 -8.84 -12.27
CA VAL A 14 27.82 -9.03 -13.73
C VAL A 14 26.35 -9.20 -14.05
N LEU A 15 25.62 -10.01 -13.27
CA LEU A 15 24.17 -10.17 -13.44
C LEU A 15 23.45 -8.82 -13.31
N ARG A 16 23.71 -8.05 -12.25
CA ARG A 16 23.12 -6.72 -12.04
C ARG A 16 23.37 -5.79 -13.22
N GLU A 17 24.59 -5.76 -13.74
CA GLU A 17 24.94 -4.96 -14.92
C GLU A 17 24.14 -5.39 -16.15
N GLN A 18 23.97 -6.69 -16.39
CA GLN A 18 23.14 -7.17 -17.50
C GLN A 18 21.65 -6.84 -17.29
N PHE A 19 21.12 -7.03 -16.09
CA PHE A 19 19.73 -6.67 -15.76
C PHE A 19 19.45 -5.17 -15.98
N LEU A 20 20.42 -4.31 -15.69
CA LEU A 20 20.29 -2.86 -15.93
C LEU A 20 20.41 -2.51 -17.42
N LYS A 21 21.35 -3.17 -18.12
CA LYS A 21 21.54 -2.99 -19.56
C LYS A 21 20.30 -3.37 -20.37
N TYR A 22 19.59 -4.43 -19.95
CA TYR A 22 18.37 -4.92 -20.57
C TYR A 22 17.14 -4.63 -19.70
N SER A 23 17.12 -3.46 -19.05
CA SER A 23 16.08 -3.12 -18.08
C SER A 23 14.69 -3.00 -18.71
N ASP A 24 14.61 -2.58 -19.98
CA ASP A 24 13.35 -2.50 -20.71
C ASP A 24 12.75 -3.88 -20.98
N GLU A 25 13.56 -4.85 -21.43
CA GLU A 25 13.13 -6.23 -21.67
C GLU A 25 12.77 -6.95 -20.37
N VAL A 26 13.52 -6.68 -19.30
CA VAL A 26 13.18 -7.19 -17.96
C VAL A 26 11.87 -6.56 -17.49
N LEU A 27 11.65 -5.26 -17.68
CA LEU A 27 10.39 -4.60 -17.35
C LEU A 27 9.21 -5.21 -18.12
N ASP A 28 9.37 -5.46 -19.42
CA ASP A 28 8.34 -6.08 -20.27
C ASP A 28 7.95 -7.47 -19.74
N THR A 29 8.95 -8.29 -19.40
CA THR A 29 8.76 -9.63 -18.81
C THR A 29 7.92 -9.60 -17.53
N TYR A 30 8.08 -8.56 -16.71
CA TYR A 30 7.37 -8.41 -15.43
C TYR A 30 6.16 -7.48 -15.51
N GLN A 31 5.87 -6.88 -16.67
CA GLN A 31 4.90 -5.81 -16.81
C GLN A 31 3.51 -6.22 -16.34
N ASN A 32 3.08 -7.44 -16.66
CA ASN A 32 1.78 -7.97 -16.21
C ASN A 32 1.68 -8.09 -14.68
N LYS A 33 2.77 -8.49 -14.01
CA LYS A 33 2.81 -8.61 -12.55
C LYS A 33 2.84 -7.23 -11.89
N ILE A 34 3.63 -6.30 -12.43
CA ILE A 34 3.70 -4.90 -11.97
C ILE A 34 2.34 -4.23 -12.12
N ASN A 35 1.73 -4.29 -13.31
CA ASN A 35 0.44 -3.68 -13.59
C ASN A 35 -0.68 -4.28 -12.72
N SER A 36 -0.66 -5.59 -12.48
CA SER A 36 -1.62 -6.23 -11.57
C SER A 36 -1.46 -5.73 -10.13
N LEU A 37 -0.22 -5.61 -9.65
CA LEU A 37 0.07 -5.08 -8.32
C LEU A 37 -0.34 -3.61 -8.18
N VAL A 38 -0.01 -2.77 -9.17
CA VAL A 38 -0.40 -1.35 -9.20
C VAL A 38 -1.92 -1.22 -9.25
N ARG A 39 -2.60 -1.98 -10.13
CA ARG A 39 -4.06 -1.95 -10.24
C ARG A 39 -4.73 -2.35 -8.93
N TRP A 40 -4.24 -3.40 -8.28
CA TRP A 40 -4.73 -3.79 -6.96
C TRP A 40 -4.48 -2.69 -5.93
N TYR A 41 -3.27 -2.12 -5.86
CA TYR A 41 -2.96 -1.06 -4.91
C TYR A 41 -3.86 0.16 -5.11
N VAL A 42 -4.00 0.61 -6.36
CA VAL A 42 -4.85 1.74 -6.75
C VAL A 42 -6.34 1.47 -6.53
N SER A 43 -6.81 0.22 -6.67
CA SER A 43 -8.23 -0.11 -6.45
C SER A 43 -8.64 0.01 -4.99
N LYS A 44 -7.68 -0.02 -4.06
CA LYS A 44 -7.91 0.17 -2.63
C LYS A 44 -7.92 1.65 -2.23
N LEU A 45 -7.49 2.56 -3.09
CA LEU A 45 -7.46 3.99 -2.80
C LEU A 45 -8.83 4.66 -3.02
N PRO A 46 -9.13 5.77 -2.33
CA PRO A 46 -10.33 6.59 -2.57
C PRO A 46 -10.39 7.07 -4.03
N ALA A 47 -11.59 7.26 -4.63
CA ALA A 47 -11.61 7.44 -6.07
C ALA A 47 -11.06 8.77 -6.57
N HIS A 48 -11.09 9.86 -5.79
CA HIS A 48 -10.40 11.09 -6.19
C HIS A 48 -8.89 10.88 -6.25
N VAL A 49 -8.32 10.10 -5.33
CA VAL A 49 -6.89 9.71 -5.35
C VAL A 49 -6.63 8.81 -6.56
N LYS A 50 -7.45 7.77 -6.76
CA LYS A 50 -7.32 6.90 -7.95
C LYS A 50 -7.39 7.71 -9.25
N LYS A 51 -8.29 8.69 -9.34
CA LYS A 51 -8.49 9.51 -10.53
C LYS A 51 -7.32 10.44 -10.81
N SER A 52 -6.67 10.99 -9.78
CA SER A 52 -5.56 11.95 -9.96
C SER A 52 -4.17 11.32 -9.90
N GLU A 53 -4.01 10.16 -9.25
CA GLU A 53 -2.68 9.63 -8.88
C GLU A 53 -2.32 8.30 -9.55
N ALA A 54 -3.25 7.60 -10.22
CA ALA A 54 -2.99 6.24 -10.70
C ALA A 54 -1.78 6.12 -11.64
N ASP A 55 -1.61 7.06 -12.57
CA ASP A 55 -0.52 7.04 -13.54
C ASP A 55 0.83 7.36 -12.90
N ASP A 56 0.85 8.27 -11.91
CA ASP A 56 2.04 8.62 -11.16
C ASP A 56 2.48 7.44 -10.27
N ILE A 57 1.54 6.81 -9.56
CA ILE A 57 1.77 5.59 -8.77
C ILE A 57 2.35 4.48 -9.66
N ALA A 58 1.80 4.29 -10.86
CA ALA A 58 2.32 3.30 -11.81
C ALA A 58 3.76 3.61 -12.24
N SER A 59 4.08 4.89 -12.43
CA SER A 59 5.43 5.35 -12.79
C SER A 59 6.42 5.12 -11.65
N GLU A 60 6.04 5.46 -10.41
CA GLU A 60 6.84 5.21 -9.20
C GLU A 60 7.11 3.72 -8.97
N ALA A 61 6.14 2.86 -9.24
CA ALA A 61 6.34 1.41 -9.17
C ALA A 61 7.37 0.92 -10.21
N LYS A 62 7.32 1.44 -11.44
CA LYS A 62 8.29 1.09 -12.50
C LYS A 62 9.70 1.59 -12.16
N ILE A 63 9.84 2.81 -11.64
CA ILE A 63 11.14 3.35 -11.20
C ILE A 63 11.72 2.46 -10.09
N ALA A 64 10.91 2.15 -9.07
CA ALA A 64 11.34 1.29 -7.98
C ALA A 64 11.69 -0.15 -8.42
N PHE A 65 11.05 -0.66 -9.48
CA PHE A 65 11.40 -1.93 -10.09
C PHE A 65 12.84 -1.89 -10.61
N VAL A 66 13.16 -0.90 -11.44
CA VAL A 66 14.51 -0.74 -12.02
C VAL A 66 15.55 -0.50 -10.94
N ASP A 67 15.26 0.33 -9.94
CA ASP A 67 16.16 0.54 -8.80
C ASP A 67 16.38 -0.73 -7.98
N SER A 68 15.38 -1.61 -7.90
CA SER A 68 15.54 -2.88 -7.22
C SER A 68 16.49 -3.84 -7.94
N LEU A 69 16.56 -3.80 -9.27
CA LEU A 69 17.53 -4.60 -10.04
C LEU A 69 18.97 -4.31 -9.62
N LYS A 70 19.28 -3.07 -9.23
CA LYS A 70 20.62 -2.64 -8.80
C LYS A 70 21.09 -3.31 -7.52
N THR A 71 20.16 -3.74 -6.66
CA THR A 71 20.47 -4.19 -5.29
C THR A 71 19.97 -5.60 -4.99
N TRP A 72 19.27 -6.25 -5.92
CA TRP A 72 18.83 -7.62 -5.76
C TRP A 72 20.03 -8.57 -5.62
N ASP A 73 19.87 -9.58 -4.76
CA ASP A 73 20.84 -10.66 -4.56
C ASP A 73 20.10 -11.99 -4.75
N PRO A 74 20.40 -12.75 -5.82
CA PRO A 74 19.72 -14.00 -6.13
C PRO A 74 19.87 -15.07 -5.03
N ARG A 75 20.90 -14.98 -4.18
CA ARG A 75 21.09 -15.91 -3.05
C ARG A 75 20.04 -15.72 -1.96
N LYS A 76 19.40 -14.55 -1.91
CA LYS A 76 18.38 -14.19 -0.90
C LYS A 76 16.95 -14.51 -1.36
N GLY A 77 16.78 -15.01 -2.59
CA GLY A 77 15.51 -15.47 -3.12
C GLY A 77 15.11 -14.83 -4.44
N GLU A 78 13.93 -15.21 -4.91
CA GLU A 78 13.36 -14.80 -6.20
C GLU A 78 13.22 -13.28 -6.35
N LEU A 79 13.51 -12.78 -7.55
CA LEU A 79 13.47 -11.35 -7.88
C LEU A 79 12.11 -10.72 -7.57
N TRP A 80 11.02 -11.39 -7.96
CA TRP A 80 9.67 -10.86 -7.75
C TRP A 80 9.32 -10.65 -6.27
N THR A 81 9.70 -11.60 -5.41
CA THR A 81 9.46 -11.50 -3.96
C THR A 81 10.14 -10.27 -3.38
N PHE A 82 11.37 -10.02 -3.80
CA PHE A 82 12.15 -8.87 -3.36
C PHE A 82 11.61 -7.53 -3.89
N VAL A 83 11.29 -7.48 -5.19
CA VAL A 83 10.81 -6.30 -5.90
C VAL A 83 9.41 -5.88 -5.43
N SER A 84 8.48 -6.83 -5.31
CA SER A 84 7.07 -6.53 -5.00
C SER A 84 6.89 -5.77 -3.67
N VAL A 85 7.72 -6.06 -2.66
CA VAL A 85 7.74 -5.32 -1.39
C VAL A 85 8.16 -3.87 -1.60
N ARG A 86 9.13 -3.62 -2.47
CA ARG A 86 9.65 -2.28 -2.73
C ARG A 86 8.77 -1.44 -3.63
N LEU A 87 8.12 -2.06 -4.61
CA LEU A 87 7.08 -1.39 -5.40
C LEU A 87 5.96 -0.88 -4.49
N LYS A 88 5.50 -1.72 -3.56
CA LYS A 88 4.51 -1.31 -2.55
C LYS A 88 5.03 -0.13 -1.71
N GLY A 89 6.27 -0.23 -1.23
CA GLY A 89 6.91 0.83 -0.45
C GLY A 89 7.07 2.15 -1.22
N SER A 90 7.44 2.12 -2.50
CA SER A 90 7.60 3.33 -3.31
C SER A 90 6.27 4.01 -3.61
N MET A 91 5.23 3.25 -3.96
CA MET A 91 3.87 3.77 -4.15
C MET A 91 3.34 4.43 -2.86
N GLN A 92 3.64 3.83 -1.71
CA GLN A 92 3.32 4.37 -0.39
C GLN A 92 4.11 5.67 -0.10
N ASP A 93 5.42 5.66 -0.30
CA ASP A 93 6.27 6.82 -0.06
C ASP A 93 5.95 7.99 -0.98
N TYR A 94 5.55 7.72 -2.22
CA TYR A 94 5.06 8.73 -3.15
C TYR A 94 3.83 9.45 -2.58
N LEU A 95 2.81 8.70 -2.16
CA LEU A 95 1.59 9.27 -1.57
C LEU A 95 1.87 10.04 -0.28
N ARG A 96 2.79 9.55 0.57
CA ARG A 96 3.22 10.25 1.79
C ARG A 96 3.86 11.61 1.49
N LYS A 97 4.77 11.67 0.50
CA LYS A 97 5.51 12.88 0.14
C LYS A 97 4.65 13.95 -0.51
N ARG A 98 3.61 13.57 -1.25
CA ARG A 98 2.70 14.51 -1.93
C ARG A 98 1.82 15.32 -0.97
N GLY A 99 1.64 14.82 0.27
CA GLY A 99 1.15 15.61 1.39
C GLY A 99 -0.32 15.40 1.73
N GLY A 100 -0.55 14.77 2.88
CA GLY A 100 -1.52 15.28 3.85
C GLY A 100 -2.93 14.68 3.86
N ASP A 101 -3.24 13.65 3.07
CA ASP A 101 -4.54 12.99 3.21
C ASP A 101 -4.54 12.01 4.41
N PRO A 102 -5.28 12.31 5.51
CA PRO A 102 -5.28 11.47 6.70
C PRO A 102 -5.78 10.06 6.39
N VAL A 103 -6.72 9.93 5.47
CA VAL A 103 -7.35 8.68 5.07
C VAL A 103 -6.38 7.78 4.34
N ALA A 104 -5.62 8.33 3.39
CA ALA A 104 -4.56 7.58 2.72
C ALA A 104 -3.58 7.02 3.75
N GLY A 105 -3.20 7.84 4.75
CA GLY A 105 -2.36 7.41 5.88
C GLY A 105 -3.01 6.38 6.83
N MET A 106 -4.33 6.19 6.80
CA MET A 106 -5.03 5.16 7.58
C MET A 106 -5.10 3.82 6.85
N GLN A 107 -5.51 3.83 5.59
CA GLN A 107 -5.47 2.64 4.73
C GLN A 107 -4.05 2.10 4.61
N GLU A 108 -3.07 3.01 4.64
CA GLU A 108 -1.67 2.69 4.71
C GLU A 108 -1.29 1.90 5.98
N TRP A 109 -1.86 2.24 7.14
CA TRP A 109 -1.63 1.51 8.40
C TRP A 109 -2.26 0.11 8.36
N ILE A 110 -3.51 0.02 7.89
CA ILE A 110 -4.23 -1.24 7.73
C ILE A 110 -3.52 -2.14 6.70
N SER A 111 -3.11 -1.59 5.55
CA SER A 111 -2.39 -2.33 4.51
C SER A 111 -0.97 -2.70 4.93
N SER A 112 -0.27 -1.86 5.70
CA SER A 112 1.07 -2.18 6.22
C SER A 112 1.00 -3.28 7.28
N ALA A 113 -0.01 -3.27 8.15
CA ALA A 113 -0.26 -4.34 9.11
C ALA A 113 -0.63 -5.66 8.40
N ALA A 114 -1.52 -5.59 7.39
CA ALA A 114 -1.87 -6.74 6.56
C ALA A 114 -0.66 -7.28 5.77
N HIS A 115 0.23 -6.41 5.27
CA HIS A 115 1.46 -6.79 4.58
C HIS A 115 2.51 -7.40 5.50
N LEU A 116 2.69 -6.88 6.73
CA LEU A 116 3.53 -7.53 7.73
C LEU A 116 2.98 -8.92 8.05
N TYR A 117 1.68 -9.02 8.29
CA TYR A 117 1.00 -10.30 8.51
C TYR A 117 1.17 -11.29 7.35
N LEU A 118 1.04 -10.82 6.10
CA LEU A 118 1.24 -11.62 4.88
C LEU A 118 2.71 -11.99 4.63
N ALA A 119 3.66 -11.12 5.00
CA ALA A 119 5.10 -11.37 4.86
C ALA A 119 5.61 -12.44 5.83
N PHE A 120 4.97 -12.58 7.00
CA PHE A 120 5.30 -13.61 7.99
C PHE A 120 4.50 -14.91 7.82
N ASN A 121 3.38 -14.89 7.08
CA ASN A 121 2.58 -16.08 6.78
C ASN A 121 2.81 -16.55 5.33
N LYS A 122 3.94 -17.24 5.14
CA LYS A 122 4.35 -17.93 3.89
C LYS A 122 3.35 -19.04 3.53
N GLN A 123 2.23 -18.70 2.89
CA GLN A 123 1.56 -19.58 1.93
C GLN A 123 0.47 -18.81 1.16
N ILE A 124 0.84 -18.41 -0.07
CA ILE A 124 -0.03 -18.27 -1.26
C ILE A 124 -1.11 -17.17 -1.20
N ILE A 125 -0.94 -16.16 -2.06
CA ILE A 125 -1.96 -15.39 -2.80
C ILE A 125 -3.42 -15.66 -2.37
N TYR A 126 -3.89 -14.95 -1.34
CA TYR A 126 -5.32 -14.67 -1.14
C TYR A 126 -5.48 -13.16 -1.12
N HIS A 127 -5.45 -12.55 -2.31
CA HIS A 127 -5.53 -11.09 -2.46
C HIS A 127 -6.94 -10.54 -2.20
N ASP A 128 -7.96 -11.40 -2.14
CA ASP A 128 -9.36 -10.97 -2.05
C ASP A 128 -10.00 -11.14 -0.66
N LYS A 129 -9.51 -12.02 0.22
CA LYS A 129 -10.21 -12.32 1.50
C LYS A 129 -9.70 -11.57 2.73
N ILE A 130 -8.51 -10.98 2.67
CA ILE A 130 -7.93 -10.25 3.81
C ILE A 130 -8.35 -8.79 3.78
N ASP A 131 -8.50 -8.20 2.59
CA ASP A 131 -8.96 -6.81 2.42
C ASP A 131 -10.43 -6.62 2.82
N ASP A 132 -11.28 -7.63 2.66
CA ASP A 132 -12.72 -7.53 2.95
C ASP A 132 -13.04 -7.65 4.46
N VAL A 133 -12.12 -8.22 5.26
CA VAL A 133 -12.38 -8.60 6.66
C VAL A 133 -11.57 -7.79 7.67
N LEU A 134 -10.44 -7.19 7.28
CA LEU A 134 -9.58 -6.47 8.24
C LEU A 134 -9.88 -4.97 8.33
N HIS A 135 -10.71 -4.65 9.34
CA HIS A 135 -10.57 -3.54 10.30
C HIS A 135 -11.26 -2.20 10.06
N VAL A 136 -11.74 -1.82 8.88
CA VAL A 136 -12.43 -0.51 8.81
C VAL A 136 -13.73 -0.55 9.62
N GLU A 137 -14.53 -1.61 9.52
CA GLU A 137 -15.79 -1.70 10.28
C GLU A 137 -15.58 -1.77 11.80
N HIS A 138 -14.59 -2.55 12.27
CA HIS A 138 -14.25 -2.61 13.71
C HIS A 138 -13.67 -1.27 14.21
N ALA A 139 -12.80 -0.63 13.43
CA ALA A 139 -12.26 0.67 13.81
C ALA A 139 -13.33 1.78 13.80
N MET A 140 -14.40 1.62 13.02
CA MET A 140 -15.54 2.54 13.02
C MET A 140 -16.32 2.50 14.34
N GLU A 141 -16.16 1.46 15.17
CA GLU A 141 -16.78 1.42 16.51
C GLU A 141 -16.23 2.50 17.44
N ALA A 142 -14.97 2.89 17.26
CA ALA A 142 -14.32 3.93 18.05
C ALA A 142 -14.75 5.37 17.66
N LEU A 143 -15.60 5.52 16.64
CA LEU A 143 -15.99 6.81 16.10
C LEU A 143 -17.39 7.25 16.54
N ASP A 144 -17.58 8.56 16.68
CA ASP A 144 -18.92 9.12 16.84
C ASP A 144 -19.69 9.16 15.50
N GLU A 145 -21.00 9.44 15.55
CA GLU A 145 -21.86 9.41 14.35
C GLU A 145 -21.43 10.40 13.25
N LYS A 146 -20.83 11.53 13.62
CA LYS A 146 -20.33 12.51 12.63
C LYS A 146 -19.03 12.03 12.00
N GLU A 147 -18.12 11.49 12.81
CA GLU A 147 -16.89 10.87 12.35
C GLU A 147 -17.17 9.68 11.43
N LYS A 148 -18.09 8.79 11.82
CA LYS A 148 -18.56 7.69 10.98
C LYS A 148 -19.16 8.20 9.67
N ALA A 149 -20.00 9.23 9.70
CA ALA A 149 -20.59 9.79 8.48
C ALA A 149 -19.54 10.37 7.52
N VAL A 150 -18.50 11.03 8.05
CA VAL A 150 -17.38 11.56 7.26
C VAL A 150 -16.57 10.42 6.65
N ILE A 151 -16.20 9.42 7.44
CA ILE A 151 -15.44 8.26 6.96
C ILE A 151 -16.28 7.45 5.97
N ASP A 152 -17.51 7.07 6.30
CA ASP A 152 -18.41 6.34 5.39
C ASP A 152 -18.70 7.11 4.09
N GLY A 153 -18.94 8.42 4.20
CA GLY A 153 -19.14 9.31 3.06
C GLY A 153 -17.95 9.33 2.10
N TYR A 154 -16.75 9.38 2.67
CA TYR A 154 -15.51 9.44 1.90
C TYR A 154 -15.10 8.07 1.33
N TYR A 155 -15.27 6.99 2.11
CA TYR A 155 -14.80 5.65 1.77
C TYR A 155 -15.82 4.77 1.06
N LYS A 156 -17.05 4.67 1.59
CA LYS A 156 -18.09 3.79 1.00
C LYS A 156 -18.89 4.49 -0.09
N LYS A 157 -19.08 5.81 0.05
CA LYS A 157 -19.92 6.61 -0.84
C LYS A 157 -19.11 7.49 -1.80
N ASP A 158 -17.79 7.45 -1.72
CA ASP A 158 -16.87 8.08 -2.67
C ASP A 158 -17.11 9.59 -2.87
N LYS A 159 -17.50 10.28 -1.79
CA LYS A 159 -17.82 11.71 -1.80
C LYS A 159 -16.58 12.54 -1.47
N THR A 160 -16.46 13.69 -2.12
CA THR A 160 -15.42 14.67 -1.78
C THR A 160 -15.71 15.31 -0.41
N PHE A 161 -14.71 15.86 0.28
CA PHE A 161 -14.94 16.60 1.53
C PHE A 161 -15.93 17.76 1.36
N LYS A 162 -15.98 18.36 0.16
CA LYS A 162 -16.95 19.39 -0.19
C LYS A 162 -18.38 18.84 -0.26
N ASP A 163 -18.58 17.66 -0.84
CA ASP A 163 -19.90 17.02 -0.95
C ASP A 163 -20.36 16.46 0.40
N ILE A 164 -19.45 15.84 1.15
CA ILE A 164 -19.71 15.39 2.53
C ILE A 164 -20.12 16.58 3.40
N GLY A 165 -19.39 17.70 3.31
CA GLY A 165 -19.68 18.91 4.06
C GLY A 165 -21.10 19.44 3.78
N LYS A 166 -21.54 19.43 2.52
CA LYS A 166 -22.92 19.79 2.18
C LYS A 166 -23.95 18.86 2.82
N ASP A 167 -23.69 17.55 2.84
CA ASP A 167 -24.64 16.57 3.36
C ASP A 167 -24.81 16.66 4.89
N ILE A 168 -23.74 16.99 5.62
CA ILE A 168 -23.74 17.04 7.09
C ILE A 168 -23.73 18.47 7.67
N GLY A 169 -23.88 19.49 6.81
CA GLY A 169 -23.94 20.90 7.20
C GLY A 169 -22.62 21.48 7.73
N LEU A 170 -21.47 21.01 7.22
CA LEU A 170 -20.13 21.44 7.62
C LEU A 170 -19.34 22.00 6.43
N SER A 171 -18.35 22.85 6.73
CA SER A 171 -17.37 23.31 5.73
C SER A 171 -16.35 22.21 5.40
N GLU A 172 -15.77 22.27 4.20
CA GLU A 172 -14.73 21.34 3.74
C GLU A 172 -13.54 21.25 4.72
N SER A 173 -13.13 22.37 5.31
CA SER A 173 -12.08 22.43 6.35
C SER A 173 -12.47 21.67 7.62
N GLN A 174 -13.73 21.79 8.06
CA GLN A 174 -14.22 21.03 9.22
C GLN A 174 -14.28 19.54 8.93
N VAL A 175 -14.72 19.14 7.73
CA VAL A 175 -14.73 17.73 7.30
C VAL A 175 -13.32 17.15 7.26
N SER A 176 -12.36 17.88 6.69
CA SER A 176 -10.94 17.48 6.67
C SER A 176 -10.38 17.26 8.07
N ARG A 177 -10.68 18.17 9.02
CA ARG A 177 -10.24 18.06 10.41
C ARG A 177 -10.87 16.85 11.11
N ILE A 178 -12.18 16.66 10.98
CA ILE A 178 -12.90 15.50 11.54
C ILE A 178 -12.31 14.21 10.99
N CYS A 179 -12.04 14.16 9.69
CA CYS A 179 -11.45 12.99 9.03
C CYS A 179 -10.07 12.64 9.61
N LYS A 180 -9.25 13.65 9.91
CA LYS A 180 -7.93 13.49 10.55
C LYS A 180 -8.02 13.01 12.00
N GLU A 181 -8.95 13.57 12.76
CA GLU A 181 -9.21 13.18 14.15
C GLU A 181 -9.76 11.75 14.24
N ALA A 182 -10.75 11.41 13.41
CA ALA A 182 -11.33 10.09 13.28
C ALA A 182 -10.27 9.03 12.91
N THR A 183 -9.44 9.32 11.91
CA THR A 183 -8.32 8.45 11.52
C THR A 183 -7.37 8.17 12.69
N THR A 184 -7.07 9.21 13.48
CA THR A 184 -6.16 9.08 14.63
C THR A 184 -6.78 8.20 15.72
N LYS A 185 -8.08 8.39 16.02
CA LYS A 185 -8.84 7.55 16.96
C LYS A 185 -8.86 6.09 16.52
N MET A 186 -9.23 5.84 15.26
CA MET A 186 -9.25 4.49 14.67
C MET A 186 -7.89 3.79 14.79
N ARG A 187 -6.79 4.51 14.51
CA ARG A 187 -5.43 3.96 14.63
C ARG A 187 -5.06 3.62 16.08
N CYS A 188 -5.47 4.42 17.07
CA CYS A 188 -5.24 4.11 18.47
C CYS A 188 -6.04 2.88 18.90
N TYR A 189 -7.31 2.83 18.53
CA TYR A 189 -8.20 1.72 18.87
C TYR A 189 -7.66 0.36 18.37
N LEU A 190 -7.23 0.29 17.11
CA LEU A 190 -6.68 -0.93 16.52
C LEU A 190 -5.32 -1.34 17.10
N LYS A 191 -4.53 -0.39 17.64
CA LYS A 191 -3.29 -0.73 18.37
C LYS A 191 -3.58 -1.36 19.73
N GLU A 192 -4.68 -0.97 20.36
CA GLU A 192 -5.08 -1.42 21.69
C GLU A 192 -5.82 -2.76 21.67
N HIS A 193 -6.44 -3.13 20.53
CA HIS A 193 -7.24 -4.35 20.36
C HIS A 193 -6.71 -5.26 19.23
N PRO A 194 -5.49 -5.82 19.33
CA PRO A 194 -4.90 -6.63 18.27
C PRO A 194 -5.49 -8.06 18.12
N GLU A 195 -6.33 -8.51 19.06
CA GLU A 195 -6.81 -9.90 19.16
C GLU A 195 -8.25 -10.12 18.63
N GLU A 196 -9.07 -9.07 18.50
CA GLU A 196 -10.49 -9.19 18.13
C GLU A 196 -10.71 -9.54 16.64
N ASP A 197 -9.69 -9.35 15.82
CA ASP A 197 -9.71 -9.74 14.39
C ASP A 197 -9.65 -11.25 14.13
N LYS A 198 -9.41 -12.04 15.18
CA LYS A 198 -9.53 -13.49 15.11
C LYS A 198 -11.00 -13.94 15.20
N GLN A 199 -11.89 -13.16 15.81
CA GLN A 199 -13.28 -13.56 16.10
C GLN A 199 -14.25 -13.39 14.91
N VAL A 200 -13.87 -12.62 13.89
CA VAL A 200 -14.65 -12.51 12.62
C VAL A 200 -14.44 -13.73 11.71
N ARG A 201 -13.77 -14.78 12.19
CA ARG A 201 -13.40 -15.98 11.40
C ARG A 201 -14.18 -17.24 11.77
N GLU A 202 -15.28 -17.13 12.51
CA GLU A 202 -16.28 -18.20 12.69
C GLU A 202 -17.54 -17.90 11.88
#